data_AF-A0A6P0PWR5-F1
#
_entry.id   AF-A0A6P0PWR5-F1
#
_cell.length_a   1.000
_cell.length_b   1.000
_cell.length_c   1.000
_cell.angle_alpha   90.00
_cell.angle_beta   90.00
_cell.angle_gamma   90.00
#
_symmetry.space_group_name_H-M   'P 1'
#
loop_
_entity.id
_entity.type
_entity.pdbx_description
1 polymer ?
#
loop_
_entity_poly.entity_id
_entity_poly.type
_entity_poly.pdbx_seq_one_letter_code
_entity_poly.pdbx_strand_id
1 'polypeptide(L)'
;MSLFNTILSAINSPTQQASSSQLGDILDTVQQLSGNHHTNPSAVQSATSIVGKYVRSALQQKRRNEGDEQVQALVNQFGGIGASSQVVNMLFSAPQIQELVGEITSKTGINAGIIQAMLPTLVPVVLNFLKTGTNIENPLGSNSVLSGFLDADGDGDVDIYDAMQLASRHLGR
;
A
#
# COMPACT_ATOMS: atom_id res chain seq x y z
N MET A 1 -6.66 16.45 1.41
CA MET A 1 -5.73 16.72 0.28
C MET A 1 -5.47 15.41 -0.43
N SER A 2 -5.38 15.39 -1.77
CA SER A 2 -5.17 14.15 -2.52
C SER A 2 -3.87 13.44 -2.13
N LEU A 3 -3.91 12.10 -1.99
CA LEU A 3 -2.72 11.26 -1.74
C LEU A 3 -1.58 11.58 -2.72
N PHE A 4 -1.91 11.83 -3.99
CA PHE A 4 -0.96 12.24 -5.02
C PHE A 4 -0.13 13.46 -4.62
N ASN A 5 -0.79 14.50 -4.11
CA ASN A 5 -0.11 15.75 -3.72
C ASN A 5 0.77 15.53 -2.49
N THR A 6 0.35 14.67 -1.57
CA THR A 6 1.16 14.25 -0.42
C THR A 6 2.42 13.50 -0.86
N ILE A 7 2.32 12.60 -1.85
CA ILE A 7 3.46 11.84 -2.38
C ILE A 7 4.40 12.74 -3.18
N LEU A 8 3.87 13.64 -4.04
CA LEU A 8 4.70 14.66 -4.69
C LEU A 8 5.44 15.52 -3.66
N SER A 9 4.75 15.93 -2.59
CA SER A 9 5.37 16.71 -1.51
C SER A 9 6.43 15.89 -0.78
N ALA A 10 6.24 14.58 -0.62
CA ALA A 10 7.20 13.68 -0.01
C ALA A 10 8.46 13.49 -0.87
N ILE A 11 8.31 13.17 -2.17
CA ILE A 11 9.45 13.00 -3.10
C ILE A 11 10.27 14.29 -3.22
N ASN A 12 9.60 15.45 -3.23
CA ASN A 12 10.27 16.75 -3.30
C ASN A 12 10.78 17.25 -1.93
N SER A 13 10.54 16.52 -0.84
CA SER A 13 11.05 16.87 0.51
C SER A 13 12.33 16.09 0.82
N PRO A 14 13.50 16.74 0.93
CA PRO A 14 14.75 16.04 1.27
C PRO A 14 14.77 15.43 2.68
N THR A 15 13.77 15.73 3.51
CA THR A 15 13.60 15.24 4.89
C THR A 15 12.61 14.06 5.00
N GLN A 16 12.04 13.58 3.90
CA GLN A 16 11.11 12.43 3.90
C GLN A 16 11.75 11.19 3.25
N GLN A 17 11.37 9.99 3.71
CA GLN A 17 11.95 8.73 3.20
C GLN A 17 11.62 8.45 1.74
N ALA A 18 10.61 9.12 1.18
CA ALA A 18 10.16 8.99 -0.20
C ALA A 18 11.29 9.25 -1.20
N SER A 19 11.68 8.19 -1.90
CA SER A 19 12.58 8.27 -3.04
C SER A 19 11.87 7.86 -4.33
N SER A 20 12.23 8.50 -5.44
CA SER A 20 11.83 8.08 -6.78
C SER A 20 12.25 6.62 -7.07
N SER A 21 13.35 6.15 -6.46
CA SER A 21 13.79 4.75 -6.50
C SER A 21 12.75 3.82 -5.89
N GLN A 22 12.29 4.06 -4.65
CA GLN A 22 11.31 3.18 -3.98
C GLN A 22 9.98 3.09 -4.74
N LEU A 23 9.53 4.18 -5.36
CA LEU A 23 8.32 4.15 -6.20
C LEU A 23 8.54 3.38 -7.50
N GLY A 24 9.75 3.44 -8.07
CA GLY A 24 10.22 2.54 -9.13
C GLY A 24 10.18 1.07 -8.68
N ASP A 25 10.80 0.75 -7.54
CA ASP A 25 10.83 -0.61 -6.98
C ASP A 25 9.41 -1.18 -6.74
N ILE A 26 8.47 -0.34 -6.31
CA ILE A 26 7.05 -0.70 -6.16
C ILE A 26 6.39 -0.97 -7.53
N LEU A 27 6.62 -0.10 -8.54
CA LEU A 27 6.12 -0.29 -9.90
C LEU A 27 6.67 -1.56 -10.56
N ASP A 28 7.97 -1.81 -10.41
CA ASP A 28 8.65 -3.02 -10.90
C ASP A 28 8.13 -4.26 -10.16
N THR A 29 7.92 -4.22 -8.84
CA THR A 29 7.35 -5.34 -8.08
C THR A 29 5.95 -5.70 -8.56
N VAL A 30 5.08 -4.71 -8.83
CA VAL A 30 3.72 -4.94 -9.36
C VAL A 30 3.75 -5.52 -10.79
N GLN A 31 4.67 -5.03 -11.65
CA GLN A 31 4.87 -5.59 -12.99
C GLN A 31 5.42 -7.03 -12.94
N GLN A 32 6.37 -7.30 -12.06
CA GLN A 32 6.90 -8.65 -11.83
C GLN A 32 5.82 -9.60 -11.31
N LEU A 33 4.96 -9.17 -10.39
CA LEU A 33 3.82 -9.98 -9.91
C LEU A 33 2.84 -10.31 -11.06
N SER A 34 2.55 -9.35 -11.92
CA SER A 34 1.74 -9.57 -13.13
C SER A 34 2.39 -10.60 -14.07
N GLY A 35 3.68 -10.46 -14.37
CA GLY A 35 4.43 -11.39 -15.21
C GLY A 35 4.52 -12.81 -14.62
N ASN A 36 4.93 -12.93 -13.36
CA ASN A 36 5.16 -14.20 -12.68
C ASN A 36 3.88 -15.03 -12.52
N HIS A 37 2.74 -14.38 -12.32
CA HIS A 37 1.44 -15.04 -12.16
C HIS A 37 0.61 -15.06 -13.47
N HIS A 38 1.22 -14.73 -14.62
CA HIS A 38 0.56 -14.70 -15.93
C HIS A 38 -0.75 -13.87 -15.95
N THR A 39 -0.80 -12.82 -15.13
CA THR A 39 -2.01 -12.09 -14.77
C THR A 39 -2.01 -10.70 -15.42
N ASN A 40 -3.16 -10.20 -15.85
CA ASN A 40 -3.26 -8.86 -16.46
C ASN A 40 -2.85 -7.76 -15.44
N PRO A 41 -1.95 -6.80 -15.79
CA PRO A 41 -1.59 -5.68 -14.92
C PRO A 41 -2.78 -4.94 -14.31
N SER A 42 -3.86 -4.73 -15.08
CA SER A 42 -5.09 -4.06 -14.60
C SER A 42 -5.82 -4.85 -13.51
N ALA A 43 -5.75 -6.18 -13.57
CA ALA A 43 -6.30 -7.07 -12.56
C ALA A 43 -5.44 -7.02 -11.27
N VAL A 44 -4.10 -6.99 -11.40
CA VAL A 44 -3.19 -6.83 -10.25
C VAL A 44 -3.33 -5.44 -9.61
N GLN A 45 -3.50 -4.38 -10.40
CA GLN A 45 -3.78 -3.02 -9.91
C GLN A 45 -5.07 -2.99 -9.08
N SER A 46 -6.15 -3.57 -9.61
CA SER A 46 -7.43 -3.69 -8.91
C SER A 46 -7.31 -4.51 -7.62
N ALA A 47 -6.55 -5.62 -7.65
CA ALA A 47 -6.22 -6.40 -6.46
C ALA A 47 -5.45 -5.56 -5.43
N THR A 48 -4.46 -4.77 -5.87
CA THR A 48 -3.64 -3.91 -5.01
C THR A 48 -4.48 -2.80 -4.38
N SER A 49 -5.44 -2.20 -5.10
CA SER A 49 -6.36 -1.20 -4.54
C SER A 49 -7.29 -1.80 -3.47
N ILE A 50 -7.84 -3.00 -3.72
CA ILE A 50 -8.66 -3.71 -2.74
C ILE A 50 -7.81 -4.09 -1.51
N VAL A 51 -6.61 -4.64 -1.70
CA VAL A 51 -5.66 -4.89 -0.60
C VAL A 51 -5.36 -3.61 0.17
N GLY A 52 -5.12 -2.50 -0.52
CA GLY A 52 -4.93 -1.17 0.06
C GLY A 52 -6.09 -0.75 0.96
N LYS A 53 -7.33 -0.84 0.47
CA LYS A 53 -8.55 -0.55 1.24
C LYS A 53 -8.67 -1.40 2.52
N TYR A 54 -8.37 -2.69 2.45
CA TYR A 54 -8.39 -3.55 3.64
C TYR A 54 -7.23 -3.22 4.59
N VAL A 55 -5.99 -3.05 4.09
CA VAL A 55 -4.82 -2.62 4.89
C VAL A 55 -5.17 -1.33 5.64
N ARG A 56 -5.76 -0.37 4.94
CA ARG A 56 -6.21 0.90 5.49
C ARG A 56 -7.20 0.71 6.64
N SER A 57 -8.25 -0.09 6.46
CA SER A 57 -9.24 -0.37 7.50
C SER A 57 -8.60 -1.02 8.73
N ALA A 58 -7.70 -1.99 8.52
CA ALA A 58 -6.93 -2.62 9.59
C ALA A 58 -6.03 -1.62 10.34
N LEU A 59 -5.28 -0.79 9.62
CA LEU A 59 -4.42 0.24 10.22
C LEU A 59 -5.24 1.35 10.92
N GLN A 60 -6.40 1.75 10.39
CA GLN A 60 -7.31 2.70 11.04
C GLN A 60 -7.84 2.14 12.37
N GLN A 61 -8.23 0.85 12.38
CA GLN A 61 -8.66 0.17 13.60
C GLN A 61 -7.52 0.02 14.60
N LYS A 62 -6.32 -0.33 14.12
CA LYS A 62 -5.11 -0.43 14.96
C LYS A 62 -4.71 0.93 15.55
N ARG A 63 -4.80 2.03 14.78
CA ARG A 63 -4.62 3.41 15.27
C ARG A 63 -5.61 3.75 16.39
N ARG A 64 -6.89 3.41 16.21
CA ARG A 64 -7.94 3.66 17.22
C ARG A 64 -7.73 2.85 18.51
N ASN A 65 -7.12 1.67 18.42
CA ASN A 65 -6.92 0.76 19.55
C ASN A 65 -5.56 0.93 20.26
N GLU A 66 -4.50 1.21 19.52
CA GLU A 66 -3.10 1.22 20.00
C GLU A 66 -2.41 2.58 19.89
N GLY A 67 -2.95 3.52 19.10
CA GLY A 67 -2.34 4.82 18.80
C GLY A 67 -1.57 4.88 17.48
N ASP A 68 -1.26 6.09 17.02
CA ASP A 68 -0.51 6.33 15.78
C ASP A 68 0.92 5.79 15.83
N GLU A 69 1.59 5.81 16.99
CA GLU A 69 2.97 5.33 17.17
C GLU A 69 3.12 3.85 16.79
N GLN A 70 2.18 2.98 17.22
CA GLN A 70 2.19 1.55 16.91
C GLN A 70 1.90 1.27 15.44
N VAL A 71 1.02 2.05 14.81
CA VAL A 71 0.75 1.93 13.37
C VAL A 71 1.96 2.36 12.56
N GLN A 72 2.63 3.44 12.97
CA GLN A 72 3.84 3.91 12.33
C GLN A 72 5.03 2.96 12.54
N ALA A 73 5.17 2.37 13.73
CA ALA A 73 6.13 1.30 13.99
C ALA A 73 5.89 0.08 13.10
N LEU A 74 4.64 -0.35 12.93
CA LEU A 74 4.27 -1.46 12.03
C LEU A 74 4.58 -1.13 10.57
N VAL A 75 4.24 0.08 10.10
CA VAL A 75 4.58 0.56 8.74
C VAL A 75 6.09 0.62 8.53
N ASN A 76 6.86 1.09 9.51
CA ASN A 76 8.32 1.15 9.41
C ASN A 76 8.98 -0.24 9.47
N GLN A 77 8.45 -1.16 10.28
CA GLN A 77 8.99 -2.51 10.47
C GLN A 77 8.65 -3.47 9.33
N PHE A 78 7.42 -3.40 8.79
CA PHE A 78 6.92 -4.33 7.77
C PHE A 78 6.78 -3.69 6.37
N GLY A 79 7.00 -2.39 6.24
CA GLY A 79 7.11 -1.70 4.95
C GLY A 79 8.42 -2.03 4.25
N GLY A 80 8.30 -2.81 3.17
CA GLY A 80 9.38 -3.20 2.26
C GLY A 80 8.85 -3.99 1.06
N ILE A 81 9.74 -4.38 0.14
CA ILE A 81 9.41 -5.20 -1.03
C ILE A 81 9.50 -6.72 -0.78
N GLY A 82 9.90 -7.13 0.43
CA GLY A 82 10.02 -8.54 0.82
C GLY A 82 8.69 -9.15 1.24
N ALA A 83 8.40 -10.37 0.77
CA ALA A 83 7.18 -11.08 1.13
C ALA A 83 7.13 -11.42 2.64
N SER A 84 6.05 -11.03 3.33
CA SER A 84 5.85 -11.26 4.76
C SER A 84 4.43 -11.73 5.07
N SER A 85 4.26 -13.03 5.25
CA SER A 85 3.00 -13.61 5.74
C SER A 85 2.69 -13.22 7.19
N GLN A 86 3.69 -12.79 7.97
CA GLN A 86 3.48 -12.35 9.35
C GLN A 86 2.61 -11.09 9.41
N VAL A 87 2.91 -10.08 8.59
CA VAL A 87 2.11 -8.83 8.61
C VAL A 87 0.70 -9.03 8.05
N VAL A 88 0.53 -9.94 7.09
CA VAL A 88 -0.80 -10.35 6.60
C VAL A 88 -1.65 -10.89 7.76
N ASN A 89 -1.13 -11.79 8.59
CA ASN A 89 -1.86 -12.36 9.73
C ASN A 89 -2.00 -11.39 10.92
N MET A 90 -1.16 -10.34 11.01
CA MET A 90 -1.30 -9.29 12.04
C MET A 90 -2.30 -8.20 11.67
N LEU A 91 -2.47 -7.89 10.38
CA LEU A 91 -3.45 -6.92 9.89
C LEU A 91 -4.80 -7.57 9.58
N PHE A 92 -4.82 -8.83 9.13
CA PHE A 92 -6.02 -9.52 8.69
C PHE A 92 -6.27 -10.80 9.45
N SER A 93 -7.52 -10.92 9.93
CA SER A 93 -8.04 -12.18 10.43
C SER A 93 -8.29 -13.16 9.27
N ALA A 94 -8.17 -14.46 9.52
CA ALA A 94 -8.48 -15.51 8.54
C ALA A 94 -9.79 -15.29 7.72
N PRO A 95 -10.94 -14.91 8.32
CA PRO A 95 -12.15 -14.58 7.54
C PRO A 95 -11.97 -13.36 6.62
N GLN A 96 -11.30 -12.28 7.08
CA GLN A 96 -11.07 -11.09 6.27
C GLN A 96 -10.18 -11.40 5.06
N ILE A 97 -9.22 -12.32 5.19
CA ILE A 97 -8.41 -12.79 4.06
C ILE A 97 -9.31 -13.52 3.04
N GLN A 98 -10.27 -14.33 3.49
CA GLN A 98 -11.21 -15.00 2.58
C GLN A 98 -12.16 -14.00 1.89
N GLU A 99 -12.69 -13.01 2.62
CA GLU A 99 -13.54 -11.95 2.06
C GLU A 99 -12.78 -11.12 1.01
N LEU A 100 -11.59 -10.64 1.35
CA LEU A 100 -10.72 -9.90 0.43
C LEU A 100 -10.37 -10.73 -0.82
N VAL A 101 -10.03 -12.01 -0.65
CA VAL A 101 -9.71 -12.89 -1.78
C VAL A 101 -10.95 -13.10 -2.65
N GLY A 102 -12.14 -13.21 -2.06
CA GLY A 102 -13.42 -13.29 -2.78
C GLY A 102 -13.77 -12.01 -3.54
N GLU A 103 -13.61 -10.83 -2.92
CA GLU A 103 -13.83 -9.52 -3.56
C GLU A 103 -12.87 -9.31 -4.72
N ILE A 104 -11.57 -9.58 -4.53
CA ILE A 104 -10.57 -9.50 -5.60
C ILE A 104 -10.90 -10.50 -6.71
N THR A 105 -11.20 -11.77 -6.39
CA THR A 105 -11.57 -12.78 -7.40
C THR A 105 -12.75 -12.29 -8.26
N SER A 106 -13.79 -11.75 -7.61
CA SER A 106 -15.01 -11.26 -8.29
C SER A 106 -14.79 -9.99 -9.11
N LYS A 107 -13.90 -9.09 -8.67
CA LYS A 107 -13.60 -7.83 -9.35
C LYS A 107 -12.59 -7.97 -10.49
N THR A 108 -11.66 -8.92 -10.37
CA THR A 108 -10.46 -9.00 -11.22
C THR A 108 -10.39 -10.24 -12.09
N GLY A 109 -11.18 -11.28 -11.78
CA GLY A 109 -11.10 -12.59 -12.43
C GLY A 109 -9.87 -13.42 -12.05
N ILE A 110 -8.98 -12.91 -11.18
CA ILE A 110 -7.80 -13.66 -10.71
C ILE A 110 -8.26 -14.80 -9.80
N ASN A 111 -7.67 -15.98 -9.95
CA ASN A 111 -7.99 -17.11 -9.09
C ASN A 111 -7.60 -16.84 -7.62
N ALA A 112 -8.48 -17.24 -6.69
CA ALA A 112 -8.28 -17.12 -5.25
C ALA A 112 -6.89 -17.60 -4.75
N GLY A 113 -6.37 -18.72 -5.27
CA GLY A 113 -5.06 -19.25 -4.90
C GLY A 113 -3.89 -18.39 -5.37
N ILE A 114 -4.03 -17.70 -6.50
CA ILE A 114 -3.03 -16.74 -7.00
C ILE A 114 -3.02 -15.51 -6.09
N ILE A 115 -4.19 -14.97 -5.75
CA ILE A 115 -4.31 -13.80 -4.85
C ILE A 115 -3.70 -14.12 -3.48
N GLN A 116 -3.95 -15.31 -2.93
CA GLN A 116 -3.33 -15.77 -1.68
C GLN A 116 -1.79 -15.88 -1.76
N ALA A 117 -1.24 -16.27 -2.91
CA ALA A 117 0.21 -16.29 -3.12
C ALA A 117 0.81 -14.88 -3.28
N MET A 118 0.05 -13.91 -3.81
CA MET A 118 0.48 -12.53 -4.00
C MET A 118 0.36 -11.68 -2.73
N LEU A 119 -0.61 -11.99 -1.85
CA LEU A 119 -0.89 -11.24 -0.62
C LEU A 119 0.33 -10.98 0.28
N PRO A 120 1.20 -11.98 0.57
CA PRO A 120 2.41 -11.77 1.34
C PRO A 120 3.35 -10.72 0.76
N THR A 121 3.31 -10.45 -0.55
CA THR A 121 4.13 -9.43 -1.22
C THR A 121 3.38 -8.10 -1.35
N LEU A 122 2.09 -8.14 -1.72
CA LEU A 122 1.26 -6.94 -1.90
C LEU A 122 1.10 -6.13 -0.60
N VAL A 123 0.94 -6.80 0.54
CA VAL A 123 0.72 -6.11 1.83
C VAL A 123 1.98 -5.33 2.28
N PRO A 124 3.18 -5.92 2.33
CA PRO A 124 4.44 -5.17 2.54
C PRO A 124 4.66 -4.05 1.54
N VAL A 125 4.32 -4.24 0.26
CA VAL A 125 4.43 -3.19 -0.78
C VAL A 125 3.53 -2.00 -0.48
N VAL A 126 2.27 -2.22 -0.07
CA VAL A 126 1.38 -1.14 0.39
C VAL A 126 1.96 -0.47 1.63
N LEU A 127 2.50 -1.22 2.60
CA LEU A 127 3.14 -0.63 3.78
C LEU A 127 4.42 0.15 3.43
N ASN A 128 5.20 -0.31 2.45
CA ASN A 128 6.40 0.38 1.95
C ASN A 128 6.03 1.73 1.33
N PHE A 129 4.92 1.77 0.58
CA PHE A 129 4.35 2.99 0.04
C PHE A 129 3.96 3.97 1.16
N LEU A 130 3.29 3.51 2.23
CA LEU A 130 2.96 4.36 3.38
C LEU A 130 4.22 4.86 4.11
N LYS A 131 5.25 4.03 4.21
CA LYS A 131 6.56 4.37 4.80
C LYS A 131 7.29 5.48 4.05
N THR A 132 7.01 5.72 2.77
CA THR A 132 7.62 6.84 2.02
C THR A 132 7.33 8.21 2.66
N GLY A 133 6.17 8.40 3.28
CA GLY A 133 5.83 9.64 3.99
C GLY A 133 6.42 9.76 5.39
N THR A 134 7.20 8.78 5.86
CA THR A 134 7.91 8.85 7.14
C THR A 134 9.03 9.88 7.04
N ASN A 135 9.11 10.79 8.01
CA ASN A 135 10.19 11.77 8.09
C ASN A 135 11.51 11.08 8.53
N ILE A 136 12.62 11.39 7.86
CA ILE A 136 13.94 10.79 8.12
C ILE A 136 14.49 11.25 9.49
N GLU A 137 14.27 12.51 9.86
CA GLU A 137 14.72 13.11 11.11
C GLU A 137 13.83 12.70 12.30
N ASN A 138 12.55 12.41 12.05
CA ASN A 138 11.63 11.88 13.06
C ASN A 138 10.80 10.71 12.53
N PRO A 139 11.36 9.48 12.52
CA PRO A 139 10.69 8.31 11.97
C PRO A 139 9.48 7.81 12.78
N LEU A 140 9.26 8.34 13.99
CA LEU A 140 8.07 8.10 14.84
C LEU A 140 7.09 9.29 14.84
N GLY A 141 7.47 10.43 14.25
CA GLY A 141 6.62 11.62 14.13
C GLY A 141 5.73 11.61 12.88
N SER A 142 4.83 12.58 12.75
CA SER A 142 3.76 12.61 11.75
C SER A 142 4.16 12.18 10.33
N ASN A 143 3.83 10.95 9.95
CA ASN A 143 3.94 10.47 8.58
C ASN A 143 2.77 11.00 7.75
N SER A 144 3.05 11.92 6.82
CA SER A 144 2.02 12.62 6.05
C SER A 144 1.25 11.70 5.08
N VAL A 145 1.92 10.71 4.48
CA VAL A 145 1.30 9.74 3.57
C VAL A 145 0.40 8.77 4.35
N LEU A 146 0.88 8.27 5.49
CA LEU A 146 0.09 7.44 6.40
C LEU A 146 -1.13 8.21 6.92
N SER A 147 -0.97 9.43 7.43
CA SER A 147 -2.10 10.24 7.89
C SER A 147 -3.10 10.48 6.77
N GLY A 148 -2.69 10.91 5.58
CA GLY A 148 -3.58 11.11 4.44
C GLY A 148 -4.30 9.82 4.01
N PHE A 149 -3.61 8.68 4.04
CA PHE A 149 -4.19 7.37 3.73
C PHE A 149 -5.20 6.91 4.79
N LEU A 150 -4.94 7.18 6.07
CA LEU A 150 -5.87 6.86 7.16
C LEU A 150 -7.04 7.86 7.27
N ASP A 151 -6.96 9.02 6.59
CA ASP A 151 -7.93 10.12 6.67
C ASP A 151 -8.94 10.16 5.49
N ALA A 152 -8.58 9.68 4.30
CA ALA A 152 -9.38 9.74 3.06
C ALA A 152 -10.66 8.86 3.07
N ASP A 153 -11.59 9.12 4.00
CA ASP A 153 -12.69 8.32 4.62
C ASP A 153 -13.48 7.22 3.85
N GLY A 154 -13.24 6.99 2.57
CA GLY A 154 -13.72 5.80 1.83
C GLY A 154 -14.87 6.10 0.86
N ASP A 155 -15.09 7.38 0.56
CA ASP A 155 -15.97 7.92 -0.48
C ASP A 155 -15.58 7.51 -1.92
N GLY A 156 -14.29 7.28 -2.17
CA GLY A 156 -13.73 6.95 -3.49
C GLY A 156 -12.71 7.97 -4.01
N ASP A 157 -12.32 8.94 -3.20
CA ASP A 157 -11.52 10.08 -3.64
C ASP A 157 -10.01 9.79 -3.63
N VAL A 158 -9.53 9.34 -4.79
CA VAL A 158 -8.12 9.15 -5.17
C VAL A 158 -7.41 7.98 -4.45
N ASP A 159 -7.49 6.80 -5.07
CA ASP A 159 -6.71 5.62 -4.69
C ASP A 159 -5.19 5.80 -4.85
N ILE A 160 -4.42 4.90 -4.20
CA ILE A 160 -2.97 4.71 -4.45
C ILE A 160 -2.67 4.65 -5.95
N TYR A 161 -3.55 4.02 -6.74
CA TYR A 161 -3.41 3.88 -8.19
C TYR A 161 -3.40 5.23 -8.92
N ASP A 162 -4.37 6.12 -8.68
CA ASP A 162 -4.43 7.42 -9.35
C ASP A 162 -3.23 8.29 -8.97
N ALA A 163 -2.82 8.23 -7.69
CA ALA A 163 -1.61 8.87 -7.24
C ALA A 163 -0.35 8.36 -7.94
N MET A 164 -0.21 7.04 -8.11
CA MET A 164 0.90 6.43 -8.85
C MET A 164 0.86 6.75 -10.34
N GLN A 165 -0.32 6.79 -10.95
CA GLN A 165 -0.48 7.08 -12.39
C GLN A 165 -0.13 8.54 -12.69
N LEU A 166 -0.55 9.48 -11.84
CA LEU A 166 -0.17 10.89 -11.94
C LEU A 166 1.33 11.09 -11.64
N ALA A 167 1.91 10.32 -10.70
CA ALA A 167 3.34 10.36 -10.41
C ALA A 167 4.19 9.87 -11.59
N SER A 168 3.79 8.79 -12.27
CA SER A 168 4.48 8.30 -13.48
C SER A 168 4.51 9.37 -14.57
N ARG A 169 3.35 9.98 -14.88
CA ARG A 169 3.25 11.10 -15.84
C ARG A 169 4.14 12.29 -15.44
N HIS A 170 4.23 12.60 -14.16
CA HIS A 170 5.07 13.71 -13.67
C HIS A 170 6.57 13.38 -13.72
N LEU A 171 6.95 12.13 -13.51
CA LEU A 171 8.32 11.61 -13.65
C LEU A 171 8.72 11.35 -15.11
N GLY A 172 7.83 11.59 -16.07
CA GLY A 172 8.10 11.44 -17.50
C GLY A 172 8.21 9.99 -17.99
N ARG A 173 7.52 9.05 -17.33
CA ARG A 173 7.44 7.63 -17.72
C ARG A 173 6.00 7.16 -17.91
#